data_AF-A0A327L4E2-F1
#
_entry.id   AF-A0A327L4E2-F1
#
_cell.length_a   1.000
_cell.length_b   1.000
_cell.length_c   1.000
_cell.angle_alpha   90.00
_cell.angle_beta   90.00
_cell.angle_gamma   90.00
#
_symmetry.space_group_name_H-M   'P 1'
#
loop_
_entity.id
_entity.type
_entity.pdbx_description
1 polymer ?
#
loop_
_entity_poly.entity_id
_entity_poly.type
_entity_poly.pdbx_seq_one_letter_code
_entity_poly.pdbx_strand_id
1 'polypeptide(L)'
;MDSARPPSVMLALSGGVALGVYQAGAYAALHAHAHLRPAWLAGCSIGPVNAALIAGNSPTHRVERLHRFWRARGRARCGHPVRCRTGPHPQ
;
A
#
# COMPACT_ATOMS: atom_id res chain seq x y z
N MET A 1 21.95 3.06 -34.55
CA MET A 1 22.35 2.62 -33.20
C MET A 1 21.14 2.82 -32.31
N ASP A 2 20.35 1.76 -32.14
CA ASP A 2 19.19 1.79 -31.28
C ASP A 2 19.70 1.67 -29.84
N SER A 3 19.83 2.81 -29.17
CA SER A 3 20.23 2.88 -27.76
C SER A 3 19.09 2.28 -26.95
N ALA A 4 19.09 0.95 -26.78
CA ALA A 4 18.07 0.22 -26.06
C ALA A 4 17.95 0.80 -24.64
N ARG A 5 16.99 1.71 -24.46
CA ARG A 5 16.64 2.26 -23.16
C ARG A 5 16.31 1.05 -22.28
N PRO A 6 16.92 0.91 -21.09
CA PRO A 6 16.63 -0.22 -20.22
C PRO A 6 15.10 -0.30 -20.03
N PRO A 7 14.52 -1.51 -20.04
CA PRO A 7 13.07 -1.70 -20.01
C PRO A 7 12.50 -0.87 -18.86
N SER A 8 11.67 0.10 -19.22
CA SER A 8 11.10 1.04 -18.25
C SER A 8 9.92 0.37 -17.56
N VAL A 9 10.19 -0.32 -16.47
CA VAL A 9 9.16 -1.00 -15.67
C VAL A 9 8.17 0.03 -15.12
N MET A 10 6.89 -0.20 -15.38
CA MET A 10 5.78 0.60 -14.84
C MET A 10 4.96 -0.22 -13.85
N LEU A 11 4.69 0.36 -12.69
CA LEU A 11 3.86 -0.27 -11.65
C LEU A 11 2.52 0.46 -11.57
N ALA A 12 1.45 -0.26 -11.89
CA ALA A 12 0.07 0.22 -11.77
C ALA A 12 -0.58 -0.34 -10.49
N LEU A 13 -1.04 0.56 -9.62
CA LEU A 13 -1.64 0.25 -8.32
C LEU A 13 -3.14 0.50 -8.37
N SER A 14 -3.91 -0.58 -8.49
CA SER A 14 -5.38 -0.50 -8.54
C SER A 14 -5.99 0.00 -7.22
N GLY A 15 -7.27 0.40 -7.27
CA GLY A 15 -8.05 0.79 -6.10
C GLY A 15 -8.47 -0.40 -5.22
N GLY A 16 -8.93 -0.09 -4.00
CA GLY A 16 -9.44 -1.06 -3.03
C GLY A 16 -8.64 -1.07 -1.73
N VAL A 17 -9.22 -0.59 -0.63
CA VAL A 17 -8.50 -0.41 0.64
C VAL A 17 -7.93 -1.73 1.19
N ALA A 18 -8.67 -2.84 1.03
CA ALA A 18 -8.20 -4.19 1.38
C ALA A 18 -6.98 -4.63 0.53
N LEU A 19 -6.92 -4.19 -0.73
CA LEU A 19 -5.83 -4.49 -1.65
C LEU A 19 -4.55 -3.69 -1.34
N GLY A 20 -4.66 -2.59 -0.59
CA GLY A 20 -3.52 -1.71 -0.30
C GLY A 20 -2.40 -2.37 0.51
N VAL A 21 -2.74 -3.21 1.50
CA VAL A 21 -1.77 -4.01 2.27
C VAL A 21 -1.09 -5.06 1.39
N TYR A 22 -1.87 -5.72 0.53
CA TYR A 22 -1.35 -6.69 -0.43
C TYR A 22 -0.35 -6.04 -1.41
N GLN A 23 -0.70 -4.87 -1.96
CA GLN A 23 0.18 -4.11 -2.84
C GLN A 23 1.53 -3.75 -2.18
N ALA A 24 1.53 -3.44 -0.87
CA ALA A 24 2.77 -3.17 -0.15
C ALA A 24 3.67 -4.40 -0.05
N GLY A 25 3.09 -5.58 0.22
CA GLY A 25 3.83 -6.84 0.22
C GLY A 25 4.34 -7.24 -1.18
N ALA A 26 3.49 -7.09 -2.20
CA ALA A 26 3.88 -7.33 -3.59
C ALA A 26 5.05 -6.41 -4.02
N TYR A 27 4.99 -5.12 -3.65
CA TYR A 27 6.09 -4.21 -3.89
C TYR A 27 7.38 -4.64 -3.17
N ALA A 28 7.30 -5.13 -1.94
CA ALA A 28 8.48 -5.59 -1.19
C ALA A 28 9.18 -6.77 -1.88
N ALA A 29 8.42 -7.72 -2.42
CA ALA A 29 8.96 -8.84 -3.20
C ALA A 29 9.61 -8.36 -4.51
N LEU A 30 8.96 -7.43 -5.23
CA LEU A 30 9.52 -6.81 -6.42
C LEU A 30 10.80 -6.03 -6.12
N HIS A 31 10.85 -5.32 -4.99
CA HIS A 31 11.98 -4.47 -4.61
C HIS A 31 13.29 -5.25 -4.41
N ALA A 32 13.21 -6.54 -4.05
CA ALA A 32 14.36 -7.42 -3.94
C ALA A 32 15.08 -7.66 -5.28
N HIS A 33 14.42 -7.39 -6.41
CA HIS A 33 14.93 -7.60 -7.75
C HIS A 33 15.33 -6.25 -8.38
N ALA A 34 16.64 -6.00 -8.49
CA ALA A 34 17.16 -4.71 -8.97
C ALA A 34 16.65 -4.30 -10.37
N HIS A 35 16.40 -5.28 -11.25
CA HIS A 35 15.89 -5.08 -12.60
C HIS A 35 14.37 -4.83 -12.68
N LEU A 36 13.63 -5.04 -11.59
CA LEU A 36 12.18 -4.80 -11.50
C LEU A 36 11.83 -3.48 -10.81
N ARG A 37 12.83 -2.62 -10.55
CA ARG A 37 12.60 -1.32 -9.92
C ARG A 37 11.76 -0.45 -10.87
N PRO A 38 10.55 -0.03 -10.46
CA PRO A 38 9.68 0.74 -11.34
C PRO A 38 10.26 2.14 -11.56
N ALA A 39 10.31 2.54 -12.83
CA ALA A 39 10.61 3.91 -13.25
C ALA A 39 9.35 4.78 -13.26
N TRP A 40 8.17 4.17 -13.39
CA TRP A 40 6.88 4.84 -13.47
C TRP A 40 5.90 4.22 -12.48
N LEU A 41 5.10 5.06 -11.84
CA LEU A 41 4.04 4.66 -10.91
C LEU A 41 2.72 5.27 -11.37
N ALA A 42 1.68 4.46 -11.46
CA ALA A 42 0.30 4.91 -11.63
C ALA A 42 -0.55 4.33 -10.50
N GLY A 43 -1.56 5.07 -10.05
CA GLY A 43 -2.43 4.60 -8.98
C GLY A 43 -3.84 5.16 -9.07
N CYS A 44 -4.82 4.40 -8.59
CA CYS A 44 -6.20 4.86 -8.36
C CYS A 44 -6.64 4.60 -6.91
N SER A 45 -7.45 5.51 -6.34
CA SER A 45 -8.01 5.41 -4.97
C SER A 45 -6.95 5.28 -3.87
N ILE A 46 -6.65 4.07 -3.39
CA ILE A 46 -5.59 3.81 -2.41
C ILE A 46 -4.20 3.67 -3.06
N GLY A 47 -4.16 3.31 -4.34
CA GLY A 47 -2.94 3.11 -5.11
C GLY A 47 -2.00 4.33 -5.13
N PRO A 48 -2.48 5.59 -5.26
CA PRO A 48 -1.63 6.78 -5.20
C PRO A 48 -0.91 6.95 -3.87
N VAL A 49 -1.48 6.47 -2.75
CA VAL A 49 -0.80 6.54 -1.44
C VAL A 49 0.41 5.61 -1.43
N ASN A 50 0.25 4.38 -1.91
CA ASN A 50 1.36 3.45 -2.07
C ASN A 50 2.39 3.99 -3.08
N ALA A 51 1.95 4.58 -4.20
CA ALA A 51 2.83 5.22 -5.18
C ALA A 51 3.65 6.36 -4.58
N ALA A 52 3.01 7.26 -3.83
CA ALA A 52 3.68 8.38 -3.18
C ALA A 52 4.72 7.91 -2.14
N LEU A 53 4.41 6.87 -1.36
CA LEU A 53 5.37 6.27 -0.43
C LEU A 53 6.57 5.64 -1.15
N ILE A 54 6.37 5.03 -2.32
CA ILE A 54 7.44 4.46 -3.14
C ILE A 54 8.30 5.57 -3.76
N ALA A 55 7.68 6.57 -4.40
CA ALA A 55 8.39 7.66 -5.08
C ALA A 55 9.12 8.59 -4.11
N GLY A 56 8.49 8.92 -2.98
CA GLY A 56 8.99 9.91 -2.03
C GLY A 56 10.07 9.41 -1.07
N ASN A 57 10.44 8.12 -1.10
CA ASN A 57 11.48 7.57 -0.23
C ASN A 57 12.65 7.00 -1.04
N SER A 58 13.86 7.12 -0.46
CA SER A 58 15.06 6.46 -1.00
C SER A 58 14.81 4.95 -1.12
N PRO A 59 15.41 4.26 -2.11
CA PRO A 59 15.17 2.83 -2.33
C PRO A 59 15.24 1.99 -1.06
N THR A 60 16.22 2.26 -0.19
CA THR A 60 16.44 1.57 1.09
C THR A 60 15.30 1.71 2.10
N HIS A 61 14.49 2.79 2.02
CA HIS A 61 13.44 3.07 3.00
C HIS A 61 12.02 2.74 2.50
N ARG A 62 11.84 2.45 1.20
CA ARG A 62 10.50 2.30 0.60
C ARG A 62 9.67 1.20 1.27
N VAL A 63 10.26 0.01 1.43
CA VAL A 63 9.58 -1.16 2.03
C VAL A 63 9.24 -0.91 3.49
N GLU A 64 10.19 -0.39 4.26
CA GLU A 64 9.99 -0.08 5.68
C GLU A 64 8.84 0.93 5.88
N ARG A 65 8.82 2.00 5.08
CA ARG A 65 7.80 3.06 5.14
C ARG A 65 6.42 2.55 4.74
N LEU A 66 6.32 1.72 3.70
CA LEU A 66 5.08 1.04 3.33
C LEU A 66 4.56 0.16 4.47
N HIS A 67 5.42 -0.70 5.04
CA HIS A 67 5.03 -1.57 6.15
C HIS A 67 4.63 -0.78 7.40
N ARG A 68 5.31 0.33 7.69
CA ARG A 68 4.94 1.20 8.82
C ARG A 68 3.57 1.81 8.63
N PHE A 69 3.29 2.35 7.45
CA PHE A 69 1.99 2.93 7.11
C PHE A 69 0.84 1.93 7.27
N TRP A 70 0.99 0.73 6.71
CA TRP A 70 -0.06 -0.29 6.76
C TRP A 70 -0.23 -0.93 8.14
N ARG A 71 0.84 -1.12 8.91
CA ARG A 71 0.76 -1.56 10.31
C ARG A 71 0.04 -0.56 11.20
N ALA A 72 0.21 0.74 10.97
CA ALA A 72 -0.52 1.76 11.72
C ALA A 72 -2.03 1.71 11.47
N ARG A 73 -2.45 1.39 10.24
CA ARG A 73 -3.87 1.26 9.85
C ARG A 73 -4.52 -0.05 10.28
N GLY A 74 -3.78 -1.15 10.30
CA GLY A 74 -4.26 -2.44 10.83
C GLY A 74 -4.55 -2.44 12.33
N ARG A 75 -4.05 -1.42 13.06
CA ARG A 75 -4.39 -1.17 14.47
C ARG A 75 -5.67 -0.36 14.63
N ALA A 76 -6.64 -0.51 13.72
CA ALA A 76 -8.00 -0.08 14.00
C ALA A 76 -8.38 -0.71 15.35
N ARG A 77 -8.74 0.14 16.32
CA ARG A 77 -9.13 -0.31 17.65
C ARG A 77 -10.42 -1.12 17.51
N CYS A 78 -10.32 -2.43 17.36
CA CYS A 78 -11.38 -3.33 17.78
C CYS A 78 -11.43 -3.25 19.30
N GLY A 79 -12.18 -2.30 19.82
CA GLY A 79 -12.16 -1.99 21.24
C GLY A 79 -12.96 -0.75 21.62
N HIS A 80 -14.09 -0.52 20.96
CA HIS A 80 -15.18 0.20 21.63
C HIS A 80 -16.24 -0.85 21.93
N PRO A 81 -16.62 -1.09 23.20
CA PRO A 81 -17.78 -1.90 23.47
C PRO A 81 -18.96 -1.16 22.84
N VAL A 82 -19.50 -1.70 21.75
CA VAL A 82 -20.82 -1.30 21.28
C VAL A 82 -21.75 -1.67 22.41
N ARG A 83 -22.12 -0.68 23.22
CA ARG A 83 -23.09 -0.87 24.30
C ARG A 83 -24.42 -1.13 23.60
N CYS A 84 -24.75 -2.40 23.39
CA CYS A 84 -26.06 -2.81 22.91
C CYS A 84 -27.10 -2.22 23.87
N ARG A 85 -27.81 -1.19 23.43
CA ARG A 85 -28.87 -0.54 24.20
C ARG A 85 -30.16 -1.33 24.01
N THR A 86 -30.16 -2.60 24.41
CA THR A 86 -31.40 -3.34 24.64
C THR A 86 -31.86 -3.00 26.06
N GLY A 87 -32.59 -1.89 26.19
CA GLY A 87 -33.42 -1.67 27.37
C GLY A 87 -34.67 -2.57 27.28
N PRO A 88 -35.22 -3.05 28.42
CA PRO A 88 -36.46 -3.81 28.40
C PRO A 88 -37.61 -2.93 27.88
N HIS A 89 -38.37 -3.47 26.93
CA HIS A 89 -39.66 -2.92 26.49
C HIS A 89 -40.64 -3.01 27.66
N PRO A 90 -41.23 -1.91 28.14
CA PRO A 90 -42.33 -1.99 29.09
C PRO A 90 -43.59 -2.50 28.36
N GLN A 91 -44.28 -3.45 28.99
CA GLN A 91 -45.68 -3.78 28.71
C GLN A 91 -46.57 -2.70 29.30
#